data_AF-A0A534JS42-F1
#
_entry.id   AF-A0A534JS42-F1
#
_cell.length_a   1.000
_cell.length_b   1.000
_cell.length_c   1.000
_cell.angle_alpha   90.00
_cell.angle_beta   90.00
_cell.angle_gamma   90.00
#
_symmetry.space_group_name_H-M   'P 1'
#
loop_
_entity.id
_entity.type
_entity.pdbx_description
1 polymer ?
#
loop_
_entity_poly.entity_id
_entity_poly.type
_entity_poly.pdbx_seq_one_letter_code
_entity_poly.pdbx_strand_id
1 'polypeptide(L)'
;MARARPILYRDAALADMAGPSLRKGVSVLVADQRITWLRPTSDEPALPPDVRIIDAGGSTIVPGMVDAHSHLTLPGGSHWIDRGADPPDDLLEVAEHNGDLL
;
A
#
# COMPACT_ATOMS: atom_id res chain seq x y z
N MET A 1 20.08 9.88 4.83
CA MET A 1 19.43 8.98 3.84
C MET A 1 19.22 9.77 2.57
N ALA A 2 19.52 9.20 1.40
CA ALA A 2 19.27 9.86 0.12
C ALA A 2 17.76 10.06 -0.08
N ARG A 3 17.35 11.23 -0.58
CA ARG A 3 15.94 11.54 -0.81
C ARG A 3 15.41 10.65 -1.93
N ALA A 4 14.34 9.89 -1.66
CA ALA A 4 13.74 9.03 -2.67
C ALA A 4 13.18 9.89 -3.82
N ARG A 5 13.40 9.44 -5.06
CA ARG A 5 12.90 10.09 -6.28
C ARG A 5 11.35 10.19 -6.21
N PRO A 6 10.74 11.37 -6.46
CA PRO A 6 9.28 11.50 -6.51
C PRO A 6 8.66 10.58 -7.56
N ILE A 7 7.46 10.05 -7.29
CA ILE A 7 6.72 9.18 -8.20
C ILE A 7 5.34 9.78 -8.45
N LEU A 8 4.98 9.90 -9.73
CA LEU A 8 3.64 10.26 -10.17
C LEU A 8 2.94 9.02 -10.72
N TYR A 9 1.84 8.62 -10.12
CA TYR A 9 0.90 7.66 -10.71
C TYR A 9 -0.14 8.45 -11.48
N ARG A 10 -0.18 8.33 -12.80
CA ARG A 10 -0.98 9.18 -13.70
C ARG A 10 -2.16 8.42 -14.28
N ASP A 11 -3.31 9.08 -14.39
CA ASP A 11 -4.52 8.60 -15.06
C ASP A 11 -5.19 7.34 -14.46
N ALA A 12 -5.11 7.20 -13.14
CA ALA A 12 -5.81 6.13 -12.43
C ALA A 12 -7.30 6.42 -12.25
N ALA A 13 -8.09 5.37 -12.03
CA ALA A 13 -9.29 5.47 -11.21
C ALA A 13 -8.89 5.47 -9.72
N LEU A 14 -9.58 6.25 -8.89
CA LEU A 14 -9.31 6.35 -7.45
C LEU A 14 -10.56 6.02 -6.65
N ALA A 15 -10.43 5.06 -5.73
CA ALA A 15 -11.39 4.79 -4.68
C ALA A 15 -10.86 5.36 -3.36
N ASP A 16 -11.23 6.58 -2.97
CA ASP A 16 -10.71 7.27 -1.77
C ASP A 16 -11.71 7.34 -0.62
N MET A 17 -12.84 6.63 -0.72
CA MET A 17 -13.95 6.65 0.25
C MET A 17 -14.56 8.04 0.49
N ALA A 18 -14.24 9.05 -0.34
CA ALA A 18 -14.89 10.36 -0.27
C ALA A 18 -16.34 10.34 -0.79
N GLY A 19 -16.71 9.28 -1.52
CA GLY A 19 -18.06 9.06 -2.03
C GLY A 19 -18.23 7.64 -2.60
N PRO A 20 -19.42 7.30 -3.11
CA PRO A 20 -19.77 5.94 -3.54
C PRO A 20 -19.28 5.59 -4.94
N SER A 21 -18.55 6.48 -5.63
CA SER A 21 -18.14 6.31 -7.03
C SER A 21 -16.66 6.55 -7.20
N LEU A 22 -16.04 5.82 -8.14
CA LEU A 22 -14.64 6.04 -8.50
C LEU A 22 -14.45 7.42 -9.13
N ARG A 23 -13.41 8.13 -8.69
CA ARG A 23 -12.91 9.32 -9.38
C ARG A 23 -12.00 8.84 -10.50
N LYS A 24 -12.38 9.07 -11.76
CA LYS A 24 -11.61 8.65 -12.93
C LYS A 24 -10.68 9.76 -13.40
N GLY A 25 -9.56 9.41 -14.03
CA GLY A 25 -8.59 10.36 -14.54
C GLY A 25 -7.95 11.17 -13.42
N VAL A 26 -7.39 10.46 -12.43
CA VAL A 26 -6.72 11.06 -11.28
C VAL A 26 -5.23 10.77 -11.31
N SER A 27 -4.45 11.79 -11.01
CA SER A 27 -3.00 11.70 -10.81
C SER A 27 -2.65 11.90 -9.34
N VAL A 28 -1.73 11.08 -8.84
CA VAL A 28 -1.27 11.07 -7.44
C VAL A 28 0.24 11.22 -7.41
N LEU A 29 0.74 12.33 -6.85
CA LEU A 29 2.17 12.54 -6.64
C LEU A 29 2.57 12.11 -5.23
N VAL A 30 3.58 11.25 -5.16
CA VAL A 30 4.19 10.77 -3.91
C VAL A 30 5.64 11.23 -3.85
N ALA A 31 6.01 11.85 -2.73
CA ALA A 31 7.38 12.23 -2.42
C ALA A 31 7.60 12.11 -0.91
N ASP A 32 8.83 11.76 -0.49
CA ASP A 32 9.19 11.65 0.92
C ASP A 32 8.20 10.80 1.75
N GLN A 33 7.74 9.68 1.17
CA GLN A 33 6.76 8.74 1.77
C GLN A 33 5.39 9.36 2.06
N ARG A 34 5.02 10.45 1.37
CA ARG A 34 3.74 11.13 1.54
C ARG A 34 3.10 11.43 0.19
N ILE A 35 1.78 11.36 0.15
CA ILE A 35 1.00 11.95 -0.95
C ILE A 35 1.17 13.46 -0.85
N THR A 36 1.81 14.08 -1.84
CA THR A 36 2.02 15.53 -1.89
C THR A 36 0.78 16.23 -2.42
N TRP A 37 0.12 15.63 -3.41
CA TRP A 37 -1.19 16.05 -3.89
C TRP A 37 -1.87 14.92 -4.68
N LEU A 38 -3.20 15.01 -4.78
CA LEU A 38 -4.00 14.30 -5.78
C LEU A 38 -4.81 15.31 -6.59
N ARG A 39 -4.88 15.13 -7.91
CA ARG A 39 -5.62 16.03 -8.82
C ARG A 39 -6.21 15.30 -10.01
N PRO A 40 -7.23 15.86 -10.68
CA PRO A 40 -7.58 15.42 -12.03
C PRO A 40 -6.33 15.46 -12.94
N THR A 41 -6.14 14.46 -13.80
CA THR A 41 -5.03 14.40 -14.77
C THR A 41 -4.99 15.66 -15.66
N SER A 42 -6.16 16.25 -15.94
CA SER A 42 -6.29 17.48 -16.73
C SER A 42 -5.87 18.76 -16.00
N ASP A 43 -5.61 18.70 -14.69
CA ASP A 43 -5.23 19.84 -13.83
C ASP A 43 -3.91 19.54 -13.07
N GLU A 44 -2.99 18.80 -13.71
CA GLU A 44 -1.67 18.58 -13.13
C GLU A 44 -0.84 19.88 -13.12
N PRO A 45 -0.20 20.24 -11.98
CA PRO A 45 0.72 21.35 -11.93
C PRO A 45 2.05 21.00 -12.61
N ALA A 46 2.95 21.97 -12.71
CA ALA A 46 4.33 21.70 -13.07
C ALA A 46 4.93 20.62 -12.14
N LEU A 47 5.50 19.58 -12.73
CA LEU A 47 6.04 18.46 -11.99
C LEU A 47 7.42 18.81 -11.40
N PRO A 48 7.77 18.27 -10.22
CA PRO A 48 9.11 18.40 -9.70
C PRO A 48 10.14 17.77 -10.66
N PRO A 49 11.40 18.25 -10.64
CA PRO A 49 12.47 17.63 -11.41
C PRO A 49 12.66 16.17 -11.02
N ASP A 50 13.14 15.37 -11.96
CA ASP A 50 13.40 13.94 -11.78
C ASP A 50 12.18 13.15 -11.28
N VAL A 51 10.94 13.56 -11.56
CA VAL A 51 9.78 12.71 -11.23
C VAL A 51 9.82 11.41 -12.05
N ARG A 52 9.53 10.27 -11.45
CA ARG A 52 9.24 9.02 -12.16
C ARG A 52 7.75 8.97 -12.45
N ILE A 53 7.37 8.86 -13.72
CA ILE A 53 5.96 8.74 -14.10
C ILE A 53 5.63 7.26 -14.28
N ILE A 54 4.55 6.82 -13.65
CA ILE A 54 3.92 5.52 -13.84
C ILE A 54 2.57 5.78 -14.49
N ASP A 55 2.37 5.22 -15.68
CA ASP A 55 1.06 5.19 -16.32
C ASP A 55 0.18 4.19 -15.55
N ALA A 56 -0.85 4.72 -14.89
CA ALA A 56 -1.83 3.96 -14.12
C ALA A 56 -3.18 3.88 -14.84
N GLY A 57 -3.23 4.23 -16.14
CA GLY A 57 -4.39 4.06 -17.00
C GLY A 57 -4.97 2.66 -16.91
N GLY A 58 -6.29 2.57 -16.72
CA GLY A 58 -7.00 1.29 -16.56
C GLY A 58 -6.83 0.62 -15.19
N SER A 59 -6.01 1.16 -14.29
CA SER A 59 -5.86 0.68 -12.92
C SER A 59 -6.77 1.42 -11.94
N THR A 60 -7.06 0.80 -10.80
CA THR A 60 -7.72 1.45 -9.67
C THR A 60 -6.75 1.56 -8.49
N ILE A 61 -6.50 2.78 -8.02
CA ILE A 61 -5.81 3.05 -6.76
C ILE A 61 -6.83 2.93 -5.62
N VAL A 62 -6.45 2.15 -4.61
CA VAL A 62 -7.15 2.04 -3.32
C VAL A 62 -6.16 2.41 -2.20
N PRO A 63 -6.63 2.90 -1.03
CA PRO A 63 -5.78 3.01 0.14
C PRO A 63 -5.19 1.64 0.49
N GLY A 64 -4.01 1.63 1.09
CA GLY A 64 -3.46 0.41 1.68
C GLY A 64 -4.49 -0.21 2.62
N MET A 65 -4.73 -1.51 2.47
CA MET A 65 -5.69 -2.21 3.33
C MET A 65 -5.16 -2.23 4.77
N VAL A 66 -6.09 -2.13 5.73
CA VAL A 66 -5.78 -2.21 7.15
C VAL A 66 -6.29 -3.54 7.67
N ASP A 67 -5.37 -4.38 8.15
CA ASP A 67 -5.70 -5.57 8.91
C ASP A 67 -5.76 -5.20 10.40
N ALA A 68 -6.96 -5.27 10.98
CA ALA A 68 -7.19 -4.89 12.37
C ALA A 68 -6.96 -6.04 13.35
N HIS A 69 -6.83 -7.28 12.88
CA HIS A 69 -6.68 -8.45 13.74
C HIS A 69 -5.97 -9.59 13.01
N SER A 70 -4.70 -9.79 13.36
CA SER A 70 -3.89 -10.90 12.88
C SER A 70 -3.15 -11.58 14.02
N HIS A 71 -2.77 -12.84 13.80
CA HIS A 71 -1.98 -13.62 14.75
C HIS A 71 -0.61 -13.90 14.15
N LEU A 72 0.30 -12.92 14.25
CA LEU A 72 1.62 -13.00 13.60
C LEU A 72 2.43 -14.22 14.04
N THR A 73 2.33 -14.63 15.30
CA THR A 73 3.10 -15.76 15.86
C THR A 73 2.45 -17.13 15.62
N LEU A 74 1.24 -17.18 15.06
CA LEU A 74 0.54 -18.46 14.88
C LEU A 74 0.73 -18.99 13.46
N PRO A 75 0.97 -20.29 13.27
CA PRO A 75 1.23 -20.87 11.96
C PRO A 75 -0.02 -20.98 11.06
N GLY A 76 -1.21 -20.64 11.60
CA GLY A 76 -2.48 -20.81 10.89
C GLY A 76 -2.81 -22.28 10.61
N GLY A 77 -3.59 -22.53 9.56
CA GLY A 77 -4.00 -23.88 9.15
C GLY A 77 -5.07 -24.52 10.06
N SER A 78 -5.48 -25.76 9.74
CA SER A 78 -6.58 -26.45 10.44
C SER A 78 -6.27 -26.83 11.90
N HIS A 79 -5.01 -26.76 12.31
CA HIS A 79 -4.53 -27.17 13.64
C HIS A 79 -3.97 -26.00 14.46
N TRP A 80 -4.25 -24.75 14.08
CA TRP A 80 -3.67 -23.58 14.75
C TRP A 80 -3.90 -23.56 16.27
N ILE A 81 -5.02 -24.12 16.74
CA ILE A 81 -5.35 -24.21 18.17
C ILE A 81 -4.34 -25.10 18.90
N ASP A 82 -4.02 -26.27 18.33
CA ASP A 82 -3.10 -27.25 18.92
C ASP A 82 -1.67 -26.69 18.98
N ARG A 83 -1.34 -25.78 18.06
CA ARG A 83 -0.02 -25.18 17.87
C ARG A 83 0.16 -23.83 18.56
N GLY A 84 -0.90 -23.31 19.20
CA GLY A 84 -0.87 -22.00 19.84
C GLY A 84 0.05 -21.89 21.05
N ALA A 85 0.50 -23.04 21.56
CA ALA A 85 1.43 -23.16 22.69
C ALA A 85 2.73 -23.90 22.29
N ASP A 86 3.07 -23.88 21.00
CA ASP A 86 4.38 -24.36 20.53
C ASP A 86 5.52 -23.65 21.28
N PRO A 87 6.72 -24.24 21.33
CA PRO A 87 7.90 -23.61 21.92
C PRO A 87 8.11 -22.16 21.43
N PRO A 88 8.55 -21.24 22.29
CA PRO A 88 8.74 -19.84 21.90
C PRO A 88 9.65 -19.62 20.69
N ASP A 89 10.70 -20.43 20.54
CA ASP A 89 11.61 -20.34 19.39
C ASP A 89 10.88 -20.65 18.07
N ASP A 90 9.99 -21.65 18.07
CA ASP A 90 9.17 -22.00 16.91
C ASP A 90 8.17 -20.87 16.59
N LEU A 91 7.55 -20.28 17.62
CA LEU A 91 6.61 -19.16 17.45
C LEU A 91 7.30 -17.88 16.95
N LEU A 92 8.57 -17.68 17.27
CA LEU A 92 9.40 -16.57 16.74
C LEU A 92 9.72 -16.78 15.26
N GLU A 93 10.13 -17.99 14.87
CA GLU A 93 10.37 -18.31 13.45
C GLU A 93 9.09 -18.10 12.61
N VAL A 94 7.95 -18.53 13.13
CA VAL A 94 6.64 -18.28 12.49
C VAL A 94 6.36 -16.78 12.38
N ALA A 95 6.66 -15.99 13.42
CA ALA A 95 6.44 -14.55 13.40
C ALA A 95 7.33 -13.82 12.40
N GLU A 96 8.60 -14.20 12.27
CA GLU A 96 9.52 -13.66 11.27
C GLU A 96 9.04 -14.01 9.86
N HIS A 97 8.69 -15.29 9.62
CA HIS A 97 8.14 -15.72 8.33
C HIS A 97 6.88 -14.95 7.96
N ASN A 98 5.92 -14.84 8.88
CA ASN A 98 4.67 -14.11 8.62
C ASN A 98 4.92 -12.60 8.45
N GLY A 99 5.94 -12.04 9.12
CA GLY A 99 6.34 -10.65 8.98
C GLY A 99 6.91 -10.32 7.61
N ASP A 100 7.67 -11.24 7.00
CA ASP A 100 8.22 -11.09 5.65
C ASP A 100 7.14 -11.13 4.54
N LEU A 101 5.93 -11.62 4.86
CA LEU A 101 4.79 -11.65 3.93
C LEU A 101 3.97 -10.34 3.92
N LEU A 102 4.24 -9.40 4.84
CA LEU A 102 3.51 -8.14 5.00
C LEU A 102 4.27 -6.95 4.37
#